data_AF-A0A9P7GKE7-F1
#
_entry.id   AF-A0A9P7GKE7-F1
#
_cell.length_a   1.000
_cell.length_b   1.000
_cell.length_c   1.000
_cell.angle_alpha   90.00
_cell.angle_beta   90.00
_cell.angle_gamma   90.00
#
_symmetry.space_group_name_H-M   'P 1'
#
loop_
_entity.id
_entity.type
_entity.pdbx_description
1 polymer ?
#
loop_
_entity_poly.entity_id
_entity_poly.type
_entity_poly.pdbx_seq_one_letter_code
_entity_poly.pdbx_strand_id
1 'polypeptide(L)'
;MLDITYGIHAKLENDPLIDITEIGSFGIEKSGDKNIVNLIPWIQHFPSCLSWLPGMKWKREVDAFRQWGYDMRDVPFAYVKKLLDDGTASPSMTTELMDKLQDGWPDLEAREEIVKGIVGATYIGQWISTYQAFWWLIHCSGIGHYALFA
;
A
#
# COMPACT_ATOMS: atom_id res chain seq x y z
N MET A 1 1.41 10.51 7.07
CA MET A 1 2.11 9.31 6.60
C MET A 1 2.65 9.47 5.20
N LEU A 2 1.82 9.79 4.20
CA LEU A 2 2.29 10.23 2.87
C LEU A 2 3.35 11.34 2.96
N ASP A 3 3.16 12.30 3.86
CA ASP A 3 4.13 13.38 4.12
C ASP A 3 5.47 12.87 4.68
N ILE A 4 5.44 11.91 5.61
CA ILE A 4 6.67 11.38 6.22
C ILE A 4 7.42 10.47 5.23
N THR A 5 6.70 9.57 4.54
CA THR A 5 7.30 8.59 3.65
C THR A 5 7.72 9.20 2.32
N TYR A 6 6.89 10.07 1.75
CA TYR A 6 7.04 10.60 0.39
C TYR A 6 7.19 12.14 0.34
N GLY A 7 7.03 12.87 1.45
CA GLY A 7 7.11 14.34 1.43
C GLY A 7 5.91 14.99 0.74
N ILE A 8 4.81 14.24 0.58
CA ILE A 8 3.61 14.69 -0.10
C ILE A 8 2.58 15.13 0.94
N HIS A 9 2.23 16.42 0.90
CA HIS A 9 1.10 16.95 1.66
C HIS A 9 -0.20 16.54 1.00
N ALA A 10 -0.87 15.56 1.59
CA ALA A 10 -2.17 15.08 1.13
C ALA A 10 -3.18 16.24 1.15
N LYS A 11 -3.85 16.47 0.02
CA LYS A 11 -4.99 17.40 -0.01
C LYS A 11 -6.22 16.70 0.56
N LEU A 12 -6.97 17.40 1.41
CA LEU A 12 -8.13 16.82 2.11
C LEU A 12 -9.26 16.38 1.16
N GLU A 13 -9.33 16.93 -0.06
CA GLU A 13 -10.33 16.60 -1.06
C GLU A 13 -9.67 16.20 -2.39
N ASN A 14 -10.12 15.07 -2.96
CA ASN A 14 -9.78 14.58 -4.30
C ASN A 14 -8.27 14.44 -4.58
N ASP A 15 -7.52 13.87 -3.64
CA ASP A 15 -6.13 13.51 -3.89
C ASP A 15 -6.07 12.08 -4.46
N PRO A 16 -5.62 11.88 -5.72
CA PRO A 16 -5.54 10.56 -6.33
C PRO A 16 -4.70 9.55 -5.52
N LEU A 17 -3.77 10.02 -4.69
CA LEU A 17 -2.97 9.17 -3.82
C LEU A 17 -3.77 8.59 -2.66
N ILE A 18 -4.80 9.30 -2.19
CA ILE A 18 -5.73 8.80 -1.17
C ILE A 18 -6.59 7.68 -1.79
N ASP A 19 -7.11 7.88 -3.00
CA ASP A 19 -7.94 6.88 -3.69
C ASP A 19 -7.18 5.56 -3.94
N ILE A 20 -5.93 5.66 -4.41
CA ILE A 20 -5.07 4.49 -4.64
C ILE A 20 -4.82 3.73 -3.32
N THR A 21 -4.69 4.47 -2.22
CA THR A 21 -4.48 3.90 -0.89
C THR A 21 -5.72 3.21 -0.36
N GLU A 22 -6.90 3.80 -0.56
CA GLU A 22 -8.17 3.21 -0.17
C GLU A 22 -8.44 1.91 -0.94
N ILE A 23 -8.25 1.94 -2.26
CA ILE A 23 -8.42 0.77 -3.13
C ILE A 23 -7.41 -0.34 -2.79
N GLY A 24 -6.14 0.01 -2.58
CA GLY A 24 -5.12 -0.98 -2.22
C GLY A 24 -5.31 -1.54 -0.81
N SER A 25 -5.80 -0.73 0.14
CA SER A 25 -6.17 -1.20 1.48
C SER A 25 -7.32 -2.20 1.43
N PHE A 26 -8.34 -1.94 0.62
CA PHE A 26 -9.42 -2.89 0.36
C PHE A 26 -8.90 -4.21 -0.21
N GLY A 27 -7.93 -4.15 -1.13
CA GLY A 27 -7.25 -5.34 -1.67
C GLY A 27 -6.50 -6.14 -0.59
N ILE A 28 -5.80 -5.47 0.32
CA ILE A 28 -5.08 -6.12 1.44
C ILE A 28 -6.07 -6.79 2.40
N GLU A 29 -7.14 -6.10 2.79
CA GLU A 29 -8.18 -6.67 3.66
C GLU A 29 -8.81 -7.91 3.02
N LYS A 30 -9.20 -7.82 1.74
CA LYS A 30 -9.78 -8.93 0.98
C LYS A 30 -8.80 -10.07 0.72
N SER A 31 -7.50 -9.80 0.71
CA SER A 31 -6.49 -10.85 0.59
C SER A 31 -6.42 -11.75 1.83
N GLY A 32 -6.75 -11.21 3.00
CA GLY A 32 -6.81 -11.93 4.28
C GLY A 32 -8.08 -12.77 4.46
N ASP A 33 -9.17 -12.41 3.78
CA ASP A 33 -10.37 -13.24 3.68
C ASP A 33 -10.02 -14.59 3.03
N LYS A 34 -10.73 -15.65 3.43
CA LYS A 34 -10.50 -17.08 3.13
C LYS A 34 -10.37 -17.40 1.63
N ASN A 35 -9.27 -17.00 1.02
CA ASN A 35 -8.92 -17.37 -0.33
C ASN A 35 -8.56 -18.85 -0.33
N ILE A 36 -9.18 -19.60 -1.24
CA ILE A 36 -8.96 -21.05 -1.40
C ILE A 36 -7.47 -21.37 -1.58
N VAL A 37 -6.69 -20.40 -2.10
CA VAL A 37 -5.23 -20.45 -2.22
C VAL A 37 -4.52 -20.57 -0.86
N ASN A 38 -4.96 -19.83 0.16
CA ASN A 38 -4.37 -19.89 1.51
C ASN A 38 -4.71 -21.20 2.23
N LEU A 39 -5.87 -21.79 1.93
CA LEU A 39 -6.28 -23.09 2.48
C LEU A 39 -5.62 -24.27 1.76
N ILE A 40 -5.31 -24.10 0.48
CA ILE A 40 -4.90 -25.18 -0.42
C ILE A 40 -3.81 -24.67 -1.38
N PRO A 41 -2.52 -24.65 -0.97
CA PRO A 41 -1.44 -24.00 -1.70
C PRO A 41 -1.21 -24.53 -3.12
N TRP A 42 -1.47 -25.83 -3.37
CA TRP A 42 -1.28 -26.46 -4.68
C TRP A 42 -2.21 -25.91 -5.77
N ILE A 43 -3.28 -25.20 -5.41
CA ILE A 43 -4.19 -24.56 -6.37
C ILE A 43 -3.51 -23.41 -7.16
N GLN A 44 -2.41 -22.85 -6.65
CA GLN A 44 -1.65 -21.79 -7.33
C GLN A 44 -0.94 -22.27 -8.62
N HIS A 45 -0.62 -23.56 -8.72
CA HIS A 45 0.12 -24.13 -9.86
C HIS A 45 -0.80 -24.69 -10.95
N PHE A 46 -2.13 -24.65 -10.76
CA PHE A 46 -3.05 -25.17 -11.77
C PHE A 46 -3.12 -24.26 -12.99
N PRO A 47 -3.03 -24.83 -14.21
CA PRO A 47 -3.04 -24.08 -15.45
C PRO A 47 -4.28 -23.19 -15.58
N SER A 48 -4.06 -22.01 -16.13
CA SER A 48 -5.05 -20.95 -16.44
C SER A 48 -6.21 -21.40 -17.34
N CYS A 49 -6.16 -22.61 -17.91
CA CYS A 49 -7.25 -23.24 -18.66
C CYS A 49 -8.52 -23.50 -17.82
N LEU A 50 -8.41 -23.40 -16.50
CA LEU A 50 -9.53 -23.56 -15.57
C LEU A 50 -10.35 -22.26 -15.37
N SER A 51 -10.02 -21.15 -16.05
CA SER A 51 -10.78 -19.89 -16.02
C SER A 51 -12.22 -19.99 -16.57
N TRP A 52 -12.54 -21.08 -17.26
CA TRP A 52 -13.89 -21.44 -17.70
C TRP A 52 -14.77 -22.04 -16.60
N LEU A 53 -14.18 -22.57 -15.51
CA LEU A 53 -14.94 -23.24 -14.45
C LEU A 53 -15.70 -22.21 -13.59
N PRO A 54 -17.03 -22.39 -13.40
CA PRO A 54 -17.83 -21.49 -12.57
C PRO A 54 -17.30 -21.51 -11.12
N GLY A 55 -16.80 -20.36 -10.65
CA GLY A 55 -16.23 -20.22 -9.31
C GLY A 55 -14.79 -19.68 -9.25
N MET A 56 -14.13 -19.43 -10.38
CA MET A 56 -12.74 -18.93 -10.42
C MET A 56 -12.56 -17.40 -10.54
N LYS A 57 -13.59 -16.62 -10.18
CA LYS A 57 -13.50 -15.15 -10.14
C LYS A 57 -12.37 -14.64 -9.22
N TRP A 58 -12.06 -15.41 -8.17
CA TRP A 58 -10.98 -15.12 -7.23
C TRP A 58 -9.61 -14.94 -7.91
N LYS A 59 -9.31 -15.60 -9.04
CA LYS A 59 -8.03 -15.39 -9.75
C LYS A 59 -7.91 -13.96 -10.29
N ARG A 60 -8.99 -13.43 -10.88
CA ARG A 60 -9.03 -12.04 -11.38
C ARG A 60 -8.98 -11.02 -10.25
N GLU A 61 -9.63 -11.35 -9.12
CA GLU A 61 -9.62 -10.51 -7.93
C GLU A 61 -8.22 -10.45 -7.30
N VAL A 62 -7.51 -11.59 -7.19
CA VAL A 62 -6.12 -11.65 -6.72
C VAL A 62 -5.17 -10.85 -7.61
N ASP A 63 -5.31 -10.96 -8.94
CA ASP A 63 -4.49 -10.17 -9.86
C ASP A 63 -4.75 -8.66 -9.71
N ALA A 64 -6.01 -8.26 -9.52
CA ALA A 64 -6.38 -6.86 -9.26
C ALA A 64 -5.82 -6.36 -7.92
N PHE A 65 -5.94 -7.14 -6.85
CA PHE A 65 -5.39 -6.79 -5.53
C PHE A 65 -3.87 -6.66 -5.56
N ARG A 66 -3.21 -7.54 -6.31
CA ARG A 66 -1.76 -7.47 -6.52
C ARG A 66 -1.38 -6.18 -7.23
N GLN A 67 -2.11 -5.80 -8.27
CA GLN A 67 -1.86 -4.53 -8.97
C GLN A 67 -2.05 -3.33 -8.03
N TRP A 68 -3.15 -3.30 -7.28
CA TRP A 68 -3.40 -2.20 -6.34
C TRP A 68 -2.33 -2.09 -5.25
N GLY A 69 -1.84 -3.22 -4.74
CA GLY A 69 -0.73 -3.24 -3.79
C GLY A 69 0.58 -2.70 -4.36
N TYR A 70 0.87 -2.95 -5.64
CA TYR A 70 2.01 -2.33 -6.33
C TYR A 70 1.79 -0.84 -6.56
N ASP A 71 0.60 -0.44 -7.01
CA ASP A 71 0.28 0.96 -7.27
C ASP A 71 0.43 1.83 -6.02
N MET A 72 0.09 1.29 -4.83
CA MET A 72 0.26 1.97 -3.53
C MET A 72 1.71 2.35 -3.19
N ARG A 73 2.72 1.65 -3.74
CA ARG A 73 4.13 2.01 -3.58
C ARG A 73 4.69 2.73 -4.80
N ASP A 74 4.30 2.32 -6.00
CA ASP A 74 4.94 2.74 -7.24
C ASP A 74 4.48 4.13 -7.68
N VAL A 75 3.18 4.45 -7.53
CA VAL A 75 2.64 5.75 -7.91
C VAL A 75 3.21 6.90 -7.08
N PRO A 76 3.16 6.87 -5.72
CA PRO A 76 3.75 7.94 -4.92
C PRO A 76 5.27 8.00 -5.08
N PHE A 77 5.96 6.87 -5.22
CA PHE A 77 7.40 6.87 -5.49
C PHE A 77 7.73 7.54 -6.82
N ALA A 78 7.01 7.24 -7.90
CA ALA A 78 7.22 7.85 -9.20
C ALA A 78 6.97 9.37 -9.17
N TYR A 79 6.02 9.84 -8.35
CA TYR A 79 5.80 11.25 -8.12
C TYR A 79 6.99 11.93 -7.43
N VAL A 80 7.49 11.33 -6.33
CA VAL A 80 8.66 11.87 -5.61
C VAL A 80 9.92 11.83 -6.46
N LYS A 81 10.10 10.78 -7.27
CA LYS A 81 11.23 10.66 -8.19
C LYS A 81 11.27 11.83 -9.17
N LYS A 82 10.13 12.21 -9.76
CA LYS A 82 10.06 13.40 -10.62
C LYS A 82 10.45 14.68 -9.87
N LEU A 83 9.97 14.85 -8.64
CA LEU A 83 10.34 16.01 -7.83
C LEU A 83 11.84 16.01 -7.46
N LEU A 84 12.44 14.84 -7.27
CA LEU A 84 13.88 14.69 -7.04
C LEU A 84 14.68 15.09 -8.28
N ASP A 85 14.27 14.62 -9.46
CA ASP A 85 14.87 14.97 -10.74
C ASP A 85 14.75 16.48 -11.02
N ASP A 86 13.62 17.09 -10.63
CA ASP A 86 13.37 18.54 -10.73
C ASP A 86 14.07 19.36 -9.62
N GLY A 87 14.68 18.71 -8.62
CA GLY A 87 15.34 19.38 -7.48
C GLY A 87 14.37 20.09 -6.51
N THR A 88 13.08 19.77 -6.57
CA THR A 88 12.01 20.40 -5.77
C THR A 88 11.39 19.46 -4.73
N ALA A 89 11.92 18.24 -4.58
CA ALA A 89 11.43 17.28 -3.60
C ALA A 89 11.56 17.77 -2.16
N SER A 90 10.48 17.63 -1.39
CA SER A 90 10.49 17.86 0.05
C SER A 90 11.31 16.79 0.77
N PRO A 91 11.99 17.14 1.88
CA PRO A 91 12.65 16.15 2.74
C PRO A 91 11.66 15.09 3.23
N SER A 92 11.97 13.83 2.96
CA SER A 92 11.16 12.67 3.36
C SER A 92 12.01 11.41 3.47
N MET A 93 11.40 10.33 3.99
CA MET A 93 12.07 9.03 4.06
C MET A 93 12.55 8.56 2.67
N THR A 94 11.77 8.82 1.61
CA THR A 94 12.15 8.49 0.23
C THR A 94 13.40 9.26 -0.21
N THR A 95 13.45 10.58 0.00
CA THR A 95 14.61 11.38 -0.40
C THR A 95 15.86 10.99 0.39
N GLU A 96 15.71 10.72 1.70
CA GLU A 96 16.82 10.31 2.57
C GLU A 96 17.37 8.93 2.18
N LEU A 97 16.50 7.97 1.86
CA LEU A 97 16.92 6.65 1.40
C LEU A 97 17.57 6.69 0.01
N MET A 98 17.03 7.49 -0.90
CA MET A 98 17.59 7.67 -2.24
C MET A 98 18.97 8.33 -2.21
N ASP A 99 19.26 9.17 -1.21
CA ASP A 99 20.59 9.76 -0.98
C ASP A 99 21.55 8.75 -0.34
N LYS A 100 21.13 8.09 0.75
CA LYS A 100 21.95 7.12 1.49
C LYS A 100 22.37 5.90 0.67
N LEU A 101 21.52 5.46 -0.25
CA LEU A 101 21.81 4.31 -1.11
C LEU A 101 22.68 4.69 -2.32
N GLN A 102 23.14 5.94 -2.45
CA GLN A 102 24.03 6.33 -3.56
C GLN A 102 25.40 5.66 -3.47
N ASP A 103 25.93 5.50 -2.26
CA ASP A 103 27.31 5.07 -2.01
C ASP A 103 27.41 3.54 -1.79
N GLY A 104 27.99 2.82 -2.76
CA GLY A 104 28.39 1.41 -2.59
C GLY A 104 27.30 0.34 -2.82
N TRP A 105 26.11 0.73 -3.26
CA TRP A 105 24.96 -0.17 -3.51
C TRP A 105 24.85 -0.63 -4.98
N PRO A 106 23.97 -1.61 -5.32
CA PRO A 106 23.82 -2.17 -6.68
C PRO A 106 23.34 -1.13 -7.72
N ASP A 107 23.00 -1.52 -8.95
CA ASP A 107 22.49 -0.57 -9.95
C ASP A 107 21.27 0.25 -9.47
N LEU A 108 20.97 1.33 -10.19
CA LEU A 108 19.89 2.27 -9.85
C LEU A 108 18.51 1.60 -9.74
N GLU A 109 18.16 0.67 -10.63
CA GLU A 109 16.87 -0.02 -10.61
C GLU A 109 16.71 -0.88 -9.36
N ALA A 110 17.76 -1.61 -8.98
CA ALA A 110 17.77 -2.41 -7.76
C ALA A 110 17.63 -1.52 -6.50
N ARG A 111 18.27 -0.35 -6.49
CA ARG A 111 18.14 0.62 -5.40
C ARG A 111 16.71 1.16 -5.31
N GLU A 112 16.13 1.58 -6.43
CA GLU A 112 14.76 2.07 -6.46
C GLU A 112 13.76 1.03 -5.97
N GLU A 113 13.91 -0.23 -6.38
CA GLU A 113 13.04 -1.32 -5.92
C GLU A 113 13.14 -1.53 -4.40
N ILE A 114 14.34 -1.46 -3.83
CA ILE A 114 14.56 -1.54 -2.38
C ILE A 114 13.88 -0.37 -1.68
N VAL A 115 14.09 0.87 -2.17
CA VAL A 115 13.47 2.05 -1.57
C VAL A 115 11.95 1.95 -1.61
N LYS A 116 11.37 1.65 -2.78
CA LYS A 116 9.93 1.42 -2.96
C LYS A 116 9.38 0.38 -1.99
N GLY A 117 10.10 -0.73 -1.79
CA GLY A 117 9.75 -1.75 -0.82
C GLY A 117 9.70 -1.22 0.61
N ILE A 118 10.72 -0.49 1.05
CA ILE A 118 10.83 0.06 2.41
C ILE A 118 9.77 1.13 2.67
N VAL A 119 9.67 2.13 1.79
CA VAL A 119 8.74 3.25 1.99
C VAL A 119 7.29 2.80 1.81
N GLY A 120 7.03 1.89 0.87
CA GLY A 120 5.72 1.27 0.67
C GLY A 120 5.28 0.45 1.88
N ALA A 121 6.16 -0.39 2.43
CA ALA A 121 5.85 -1.17 3.62
C ALA A 121 5.61 -0.29 4.86
N THR A 122 6.36 0.80 5.00
CA THR A 122 6.17 1.76 6.11
C THR A 122 4.82 2.46 5.99
N TYR A 123 4.46 2.87 4.78
CA TYR A 123 3.18 3.50 4.49
C TYR A 123 2.00 2.57 4.78
N ILE A 124 2.08 1.30 4.34
CA ILE A 124 1.04 0.28 4.58
C ILE A 124 0.99 -0.14 6.06
N GLY A 125 2.14 -0.36 6.71
CA GLY A 125 2.22 -0.86 8.08
C GLY A 125 1.61 0.07 9.13
N GLN A 126 1.54 1.37 8.83
CA GLN A 126 0.89 2.37 9.66
C GLN A 126 -0.63 2.19 9.72
N TRP A 127 -1.25 1.75 8.62
CA TRP A 127 -2.69 1.50 8.55
C TRP A 127 -3.12 0.35 9.46
N ILE A 128 -2.38 -0.75 9.47
CA ILE A 128 -2.76 -1.97 10.20
C ILE A 128 -2.61 -1.80 11.72
N SER A 129 -1.61 -1.06 12.17
CA SER A 129 -1.31 -0.94 13.60
C SER A 129 -2.07 0.22 14.29
N THR A 130 -2.17 1.38 13.63
CA THR A 130 -2.64 2.60 14.30
C THR A 130 -4.15 2.75 14.23
N TYR A 131 -4.78 2.51 13.07
CA TYR A 131 -6.23 2.58 12.94
C TYR A 131 -6.91 1.53 13.80
N GLN A 132 -6.40 0.30 13.77
CA GLN A 132 -6.93 -0.78 14.58
C GLN A 132 -6.81 -0.48 16.08
N ALA A 133 -5.64 -0.03 16.54
CA ALA A 133 -5.44 0.36 17.94
C ALA A 133 -6.31 1.55 18.36
N PHE A 134 -6.48 2.55 17.49
CA PHE A 134 -7.33 3.70 17.74
C PHE A 134 -8.81 3.31 17.82
N TRP A 135 -9.30 2.47 16.92
CA TRP A 135 -10.67 1.93 16.96
C TRP A 135 -10.93 1.09 18.20
N TRP A 136 -9.96 0.25 18.60
CA TRP A 136 -10.00 -0.50 19.86
C TRP A 136 -10.06 0.45 21.07
N LEU A 137 -9.26 1.52 21.08
CA LEU A 137 -9.30 2.51 22.15
C LEU A 137 -10.65 3.22 22.24
N ILE A 138 -11.27 3.60 21.11
CA ILE A 138 -12.62 4.21 21.09
C ILE A 138 -13.67 3.22 21.64
N HIS A 139 -13.59 1.94 21.25
CA HIS A 139 -14.49 0.90 21.75
C HIS A 139 -14.28 0.63 23.25
N CYS A 140 -13.03 0.55 23.70
CA CYS A 140 -12.69 0.28 25.11
C CYS A 140 -12.94 1.47 26.04
N SER A 141 -12.88 2.71 25.54
CA SER A 141 -13.11 3.93 26.34
C SER A 141 -14.59 4.29 26.51
N GLY A 142 -15.52 3.52 25.91
CA GLY A 142 -16.97 3.74 26.06
C GLY A 142 -17.49 5.03 25.41
N ILE A 143 -16.69 5.69 24.57
CA ILE A 143 -17.04 6.97 23.92
C ILE A 143 -18.09 6.74 22.79
N GLY A 144 -18.31 5.50 22.37
CA GLY A 144 -19.23 5.13 21.29
C GLY A 144 -20.74 5.33 21.54
N HIS A 145 -21.17 5.78 22.73
CA HIS A 145 -22.60 5.98 23.01
C HIS A 145 -23.11 7.43 22.85
N TYR A 146 -22.26 8.42 22.59
CA TYR A 146 -22.68 9.84 22.56
C TYR A 146 -22.50 10.59 21.23
N ALA A 147 -21.92 9.98 20.20
CA ALA A 147 -21.62 10.68 18.93
C ALA A 147 -22.62 10.41 17.79
N LEU A 148 -23.70 9.65 18.02
CA LEU A 148 -24.72 9.34 17.00
C LEU A 148 -25.97 10.25 17.04
N PHE A 149 -25.94 11.34 17.82
CA PHE A 149 -26.99 12.36 17.79
C PHE A 149 -26.37 13.77 17.78
N ALA A 150 -25.87 14.20 16.64
CA ALA A 150 -25.80 15.60 16.22
C ALA A 150 -25.75 15.68 14.70
#